data_AF-A0A6G0W4Z9-F1
#
_entry.id   AF-A0A6G0W4Z9-F1
#
_cell.length_a   1.000
_cell.length_b   1.000
_cell.length_c   1.000
_cell.angle_alpha   90.00
_cell.angle_beta   90.00
_cell.angle_gamma   90.00
#
_symmetry.space_group_name_H-M   'P 1'
#
loop_
_entity.id
_entity.type
_entity.pdbx_description
1 polymer ?
#
loop_
_entity_poly.entity_id
_entity_poly.type
_entity_poly.pdbx_seq_one_letter_code
_entity_poly.pdbx_strand_id
1 'polypeptide(L)'
;MHFRKRTAIVFIEFVSHYLGSPVNEVKPKDLLWYSQHIRSTCTQRGALTNTVLCIFRILFREDPKSAHVNDLVDGWIRRGSPLVNILYNTEHKCANKKTELRQEDFHAYNIK
;
A
#
# COMPACT_ATOMS: atom_id res chain seq x y z
N MET A 1 3.36 -8.07 -11.07
CA MET A 1 4.38 -7.12 -10.57
C MET A 1 3.90 -5.66 -10.59
N HIS A 2 3.04 -5.25 -11.54
CA HIS A 2 2.55 -3.86 -11.69
C HIS A 2 1.75 -3.29 -10.51
N PHE A 3 0.79 -4.04 -9.96
CA PHE A 3 -0.08 -3.55 -8.87
C PHE A 3 0.70 -3.09 -7.64
N ARG A 4 1.66 -3.90 -7.18
CA ARG A 4 2.47 -3.61 -5.98
C ARG A 4 3.38 -2.39 -6.19
N LYS A 5 3.97 -2.26 -7.38
CA LYS A 5 4.79 -1.09 -7.75
C LYS A 5 3.96 0.19 -7.78
N ARG A 6 2.76 0.15 -8.37
CA ARG A 6 1.85 1.31 -8.36
C ARG A 6 1.38 1.65 -6.95
N THR A 7 1.04 0.65 -6.13
CA THR A 7 0.68 0.86 -4.72
C THR A 7 1.79 1.56 -3.97
N ALA A 8 3.04 1.14 -4.16
CA ALA A 8 4.19 1.76 -3.50
C ALA A 8 4.44 3.20 -3.97
N ILE A 9 4.30 3.49 -5.28
CA ILE A 9 4.39 4.84 -5.83
C ILE A 9 3.31 5.76 -5.25
N VAL A 10 2.07 5.31 -5.19
CA VAL A 10 1.00 6.12 -4.58
C VAL A 10 1.27 6.30 -3.08
N PHE A 11 1.75 5.27 -2.39
CA PHE A 11 2.02 5.36 -0.96
C PHE A 11 3.14 6.35 -0.62
N ILE A 12 4.22 6.42 -1.41
CA ILE A 12 5.29 7.41 -1.18
C ILE A 12 4.80 8.85 -1.39
N GLU A 13 3.85 9.08 -2.30
CA GLU A 13 3.17 10.38 -2.45
C GLU A 13 2.38 10.77 -1.20
N PHE A 14 1.68 9.82 -0.57
CA PHE A 14 1.00 10.06 0.71
C PHE A 14 1.98 10.44 1.82
N VAL A 15 3.12 9.74 1.91
CA VAL A 15 4.16 10.04 2.90
C VAL A 15 4.78 11.42 2.65
N SER A 16 5.11 11.72 1.39
CA SER A 16 5.61 13.01 0.94
C SER A 16 4.67 14.16 1.33
N HIS A 17 3.39 14.02 1.01
CA HIS A 17 2.37 14.99 1.36
C HIS A 17 2.24 15.17 2.87
N TYR A 18 2.23 14.08 3.65
CA TYR A 18 2.12 14.16 5.10
C TYR A 18 3.32 14.85 5.76
N LEU A 19 4.54 14.60 5.26
CA LEU A 19 5.77 15.19 5.79
C LEU A 19 6.05 16.60 5.25
N GLY A 20 5.28 17.07 4.25
CA GLY A 20 5.55 18.33 3.57
C GLY A 20 6.90 18.34 2.83
N SER A 21 7.41 17.17 2.45
CA SER A 21 8.71 17.00 1.79
C SER A 21 8.53 16.49 0.37
N PRO A 22 9.35 16.90 -0.61
CA PRO A 22 9.35 16.34 -1.95
C PRO A 22 9.50 14.81 -1.97
N VAL A 23 8.85 14.13 -2.93
CA VAL A 23 8.84 12.65 -3.04
C VAL A 23 10.25 12.05 -3.12
N ASN A 24 11.16 12.73 -3.82
CA ASN A 24 12.57 12.31 -3.95
C ASN A 24 13.37 12.41 -2.65
N GLU A 25 12.87 13.13 -1.64
CA GLU A 25 13.51 13.27 -0.33
C GLU A 25 12.97 12.29 0.72
N VAL A 26 11.86 11.60 0.41
CA VAL A 26 11.31 10.56 1.29
C VAL A 26 12.30 9.41 1.38
N LYS A 27 12.66 9.02 2.61
CA LYS A 27 13.62 7.93 2.88
C LYS A 27 12.88 6.64 3.25
N PRO A 28 13.53 5.47 3.14
CA PRO A 28 12.96 4.20 3.58
C PRO A 28 12.39 4.21 5.00
N LYS A 29 13.08 4.90 5.93
CA LYS A 29 12.65 5.04 7.33
C LYS A 29 11.33 5.80 7.47
N ASP A 30 11.05 6.74 6.57
CA ASP A 30 9.86 7.58 6.61
C ASP A 30 8.64 6.79 6.15
N LEU A 31 8.80 5.92 5.15
CA LEU A 31 7.79 4.96 4.72
C LEU A 31 7.45 3.93 5.81
N LEU A 32 8.47 3.40 6.48
CA LEU A 32 8.29 2.47 7.60
C LEU A 32 7.59 3.16 8.77
N TRP A 33 8.04 4.36 9.13
CA TRP A 33 7.42 5.17 10.16
C TRP A 33 5.97 5.47 9.82
N TYR A 34 5.68 5.92 8.59
CA TYR A 34 4.32 6.27 8.19
C TYR A 34 3.40 5.06 8.17
N SER A 35 3.87 3.91 7.68
CA SER A 35 3.15 2.61 7.75
C SER A 35 2.82 2.23 9.20
N GLN A 36 3.74 2.42 10.14
CA GLN A 36 3.52 2.17 11.56
C GLN A 36 2.63 3.24 12.21
N HIS A 37 2.77 4.49 11.80
CA HIS A 37 1.97 5.63 12.24
C HIS A 37 0.51 5.36 11.89
N ILE A 38 0.17 5.18 10.61
CA ILE A 38 -1.21 4.87 10.22
C ILE A 38 -1.72 3.58 10.87
N ARG A 39 -0.87 2.62 11.25
CA ARG A 39 -1.31 1.45 12.02
C ARG A 39 -1.65 1.79 13.49
N SER A 40 -0.87 2.67 14.11
CA SER A 40 -0.92 2.94 15.56
C SER A 40 -1.87 4.08 15.91
N THR A 41 -1.92 5.13 15.10
CA THR A 41 -2.82 6.28 15.28
C THR A 41 -4.24 6.02 14.77
N CYS A 42 -4.46 5.02 13.89
CA CYS A 42 -5.79 4.67 13.39
C CYS A 42 -6.61 3.76 14.33
N THR A 43 -6.37 3.84 15.64
CA THR A 43 -7.38 3.44 16.65
C THR A 43 -8.59 4.39 16.64
N GLN A 44 -8.46 5.59 16.03
CA GLN A 44 -9.61 6.34 15.53
C GLN A 44 -10.14 5.67 14.26
N ARG A 45 -11.25 4.92 14.40
CA ARG A 45 -11.95 4.15 13.36
C ARG A 45 -12.08 4.92 12.04
N GLY A 46 -11.16 4.75 11.08
CA GLY A 46 -11.39 5.14 9.68
C GLY A 46 -10.21 5.71 8.89
N ALA A 47 -9.14 6.20 9.52
CA ALA A 47 -8.06 6.84 8.75
C ALA A 47 -7.26 5.86 7.88
N LEU A 48 -6.91 4.66 8.39
CA LEU A 48 -6.27 3.60 7.58
C LEU A 48 -7.19 3.14 6.45
N THR A 49 -8.49 2.98 6.75
CA THR A 49 -9.51 2.64 5.76
C THR A 49 -9.58 3.69 4.66
N ASN A 50 -9.55 4.98 4.99
CA ASN A 50 -9.57 6.07 4.01
C ASN A 50 -8.31 6.07 3.12
N THR A 51 -7.12 5.90 3.70
CA THR A 51 -5.88 5.79 2.91
C THR A 51 -5.92 4.58 1.96
N VAL A 52 -6.38 3.44 2.45
CA VAL A 52 -6.55 2.22 1.65
C VAL A 52 -7.56 2.44 0.51
N LEU A 53 -8.72 3.03 0.80
CA LEU A 53 -9.74 3.37 -0.19
C LEU A 53 -9.25 4.37 -1.22
N CYS A 54 -8.52 5.41 -0.80
CA CYS A 54 -7.95 6.40 -1.70
C CYS A 54 -6.92 5.77 -2.64
N ILE A 55 -6.00 4.96 -2.13
CA ILE A 55 -5.03 4.24 -2.96
C ILE A 55 -5.76 3.32 -3.92
N PHE A 56 -6.77 2.58 -3.46
CA PHE A 56 -7.58 1.71 -4.31
C PHE A 56 -8.24 2.50 -5.46
N ARG A 57 -8.93 3.59 -5.15
CA ARG A 57 -9.59 4.47 -6.14
C ARG A 57 -8.58 5.09 -7.12
N ILE A 58 -7.38 5.46 -6.68
CA ILE A 58 -6.33 5.97 -7.57
C ILE A 58 -5.89 4.88 -8.56
N LEU A 59 -5.74 3.64 -8.09
CA LEU A 59 -5.25 2.53 -8.90
C LEU A 59 -6.28 2.00 -9.90
N PHE A 60 -7.55 1.94 -9.49
CA PHE A 60 -8.62 1.26 -10.22
C PHE A 60 -9.72 2.19 -10.75
N ARG A 61 -9.75 3.46 -10.34
CA ARG A 61 -10.79 4.47 -10.66
C ARG A 61 -12.21 4.05 -10.28
N GLU A 62 -12.34 3.11 -9.35
CA GLU A 62 -13.61 2.54 -8.90
C GLU A 62 -13.60 2.35 -7.38
N ASP A 63 -14.79 2.19 -6.82
CA ASP A 63 -14.95 1.75 -5.45
C ASP A 63 -14.69 0.24 -5.30
N PRO A 64 -14.06 -0.17 -4.19
CA PRO A 64 -13.84 -1.58 -3.92
C PRO A 64 -15.17 -2.28 -3.70
N LYS A 65 -15.42 -3.32 -4.49
CA LYS A 65 -16.69 -4.08 -4.51
C LYS A 65 -16.88 -4.99 -3.29
N SER A 66 -15.84 -5.19 -2.47
CA SER A 66 -15.91 -5.97 -1.24
C SER A 66 -14.82 -5.57 -0.24
N ALA A 67 -15.01 -5.95 1.03
CA ALA A 67 -14.00 -5.76 2.07
C ALA A 67 -12.70 -6.53 1.78
N HIS A 68 -12.77 -7.69 1.14
CA HIS A 68 -11.58 -8.50 0.79
C HIS A 68 -10.68 -7.78 -0.23
N VAL A 69 -11.27 -6.99 -1.11
CA VAL A 69 -10.54 -6.18 -2.09
C VAL A 69 -9.82 -5.01 -1.40
N ASN A 70 -10.35 -4.47 -0.31
CA ASN A 70 -9.65 -3.51 0.55
C ASN A 70 -8.46 -4.16 1.28
N ASP A 71 -8.61 -5.41 1.71
CA ASP A 71 -7.55 -6.16 2.41
C ASP A 71 -6.31 -6.40 1.53
N LEU A 72 -6.45 -6.36 0.20
CA LEU A 72 -5.31 -6.42 -0.72
C LEU A 72 -4.36 -5.25 -0.50
N VAL A 73 -4.85 -4.01 -0.53
CA VAL A 73 -4.03 -2.79 -0.37
C VAL A 73 -3.59 -2.66 1.09
N ASP A 74 -4.50 -2.90 2.05
CA ASP A 74 -4.21 -2.87 3.48
C ASP A 74 -3.08 -3.83 3.86
N GLY A 75 -3.13 -5.07 3.35
CA GLY A 75 -2.12 -6.09 3.60
C GLY A 75 -0.71 -5.72 3.10
N TRP A 76 -0.59 -4.88 2.06
CA TRP A 76 0.71 -4.39 1.59
C TRP A 76 1.19 -3.20 2.41
N ILE A 77 0.30 -2.26 2.70
CA ILE A 77 0.62 -1.07 3.48
C ILE A 77 1.04 -1.41 4.90
N ARG A 78 0.35 -2.36 5.55
CA ARG A 78 0.66 -2.81 6.92
C ARG A 78 2.04 -3.42 7.08
N ARG A 79 2.59 -4.00 6.00
CA ARG A 79 3.86 -4.72 6.07
C ARG A 79 5.07 -3.79 5.92
N GLY A 80 4.93 -2.59 5.36
CA GLY A 80 5.96 -1.55 5.26
C GLY A 80 7.21 -1.95 4.45
N SER A 81 7.93 -2.98 4.89
CA SER A 81 9.12 -3.57 4.27
C SER A 81 8.92 -3.92 2.80
N PRO A 82 7.79 -4.51 2.34
CA PRO A 82 7.63 -4.77 0.91
C PRO A 82 7.53 -3.50 0.06
N LEU A 83 7.01 -2.39 0.60
CA LEU A 83 6.93 -1.11 -0.10
C LEU A 83 8.32 -0.51 -0.28
N VAL A 84 9.12 -0.54 0.78
CA VAL A 84 10.52 -0.10 0.75
C VAL A 84 11.33 -0.90 -0.27
N ASN A 85 11.21 -2.23 -0.25
CA ASN A 85 11.93 -3.09 -1.19
C ASN A 85 11.58 -2.80 -2.64
N ILE A 86 10.31 -2.51 -2.93
CA ILE A 86 9.83 -2.18 -4.28
C ILE A 86 10.34 -0.82 -4.76
N LEU A 87 10.43 0.17 -3.85
CA LEU A 87 10.80 1.54 -4.20
C LEU A 87 12.32 1.75 -4.26
N TYR A 88 13.07 1.15 -3.35
CA TYR A 88 14.51 1.39 -3.20
C TYR A 88 15.36 0.21 -3.67
N ASN A 89 14.72 -0.82 -4.23
CA ASN A 89 15.39 -2.03 -4.71
C ASN A 89 16.34 -2.64 -3.66
N THR A 90 16.04 -2.40 -2.37
CA THR A 90 16.78 -2.97 -1.26
C THR A 90 16.42 -4.44 -1.19
N GLU A 91 17.37 -5.31 -1.51
CA GLU A 91 17.26 -6.77 -1.44
C GLU A 91 17.10 -7.30 0.00
N HIS A 92 16.31 -6.65 0.85
CA HIS A 92 15.87 -7.30 2.07
C HIS A 92 14.91 -8.41 1.67
N LYS A 93 15.40 -9.65 1.76
CA LYS A 93 14.66 -10.92 1.69
C LYS A 93 13.43 -10.88 2.59
N CYS A 94 12.39 -10.18 2.19
CA CYS A 94 11.12 -10.20 2.87
C CYS A 94 10.48 -11.51 2.45
N ALA A 95 10.58 -12.52 3.32
CA ALA A 95 9.84 -13.76 3.18
C ALA A 95 8.35 -13.41 3.23
N ASN A 96 7.79 -13.04 2.09
CA ASN A 96 6.36 -12.87 1.94
C ASN A 96 5.76 -14.23 2.24
N LYS A 97 5.02 -14.35 3.36
CA LYS A 97 4.08 -15.45 3.53
C LYS A 97 3.28 -15.50 2.24
N LYS A 98 3.32 -16.65 1.54
CA LYS A 98 2.51 -16.87 0.33
C LYS A 98 1.06 -16.65 0.75
N THR A 99 0.52 -15.50 0.39
CA THR A 99 -0.92 -15.31 0.36
C THR A 99 -1.34 -16.00 -0.92
N GLU A 100 -1.99 -17.16 -0.80
CA GLU A 100 -2.60 -17.85 -1.94
C GLU A 100 -3.79 -17.03 -2.40
N LEU A 101 -3.51 -16.01 -3.21
CA LEU A 101 -4.52 -15.25 -3.90
C LEU A 101 -4.91 -16.03 -5.14
N ARG A 102 -6.19 -16.40 -5.24
CA ARG A 102 -6.76 -17.13 -6.36
C ARG A 102 -7.26 -16.14 -7.40
N GLN A 103 -7.44 -16.59 -8.65
CA GLN A 103 -7.93 -15.76 -9.76
C GLN A 103 -9.32 -15.16 -9.46
N GLU A 104 -10.11 -15.87 -8.66
CA GLU A 104 -11.38 -15.45 -8.09
C GLU A 104 -11.29 -14.24 -7.13
N ASP A 105 -10.16 -14.04 -6.45
CA ASP A 105 -9.92 -12.83 -5.64
C ASP A 105 -9.67 -11.58 -6.49
N PHE A 106 -9.41 -11.76 -7.79
CA PHE A 106 -9.16 -10.70 -8.77
C PHE A 106 -10.26 -10.60 -9.83
N HIS A 107 -11.37 -11.36 -9.71
CA HIS A 107 -12.29 -11.61 -10.83
C HIS A 107 -13.06 -10.38 -11.36
N ALA A 108 -12.84 -9.17 -10.82
CA ALA A 108 -13.33 -7.91 -11.37
C ALA A 108 -12.28 -7.11 -12.17
N TYR A 109 -10.98 -7.44 -12.09
CA TYR A 109 -9.92 -6.71 -12.76
C TYR A 109 -9.18 -7.65 -13.71
N ASN A 110 -9.62 -7.60 -14.97
CA ASN A 110 -8.98 -8.24 -16.11
C ASN A 110 -7.62 -7.55 -16.36
N ILE A 111 -6.63 -7.83 -15.53
CA ILE A 111 -5.24 -7.41 -15.76
C ILE A 111 -4.70 -8.28 -16.89
N LYS A 112 -4.80 -7.78 -18.13
CA LYS A 112 -4.05 -8.31 -19.28
C LYS A 112 -2.56 -8.11 -19.11
#